data_AF-D0NK71-F1
#
_entry.id   AF-D0NK71-F1
#
_cell.length_a   1.000
_cell.length_b   1.000
_cell.length_c   1.000
_cell.angle_alpha   90.00
_cell.angle_beta   90.00
_cell.angle_gamma   90.00
#
_symmetry.space_group_name_H-M   'P 1'
#
loop_
_entity.id
_entity.type
_entity.pdbx_description
1 polymer ?
#
loop_
_entity_poly.entity_id
_entity_poly.type
_entity_poly.pdbx_seq_one_letter_code
_entity_poly.pdbx_strand_id
1 'polypeptide(L)'
;MASNKQQYEADGDVVMQSPHQPVFEFIKAPWLEDWSHDALVKWKQARDQYEETIRLRCFESKERPETAMKPVKSSIHRKLLEVICLYELRKAVDDVTNS
;
A
#
# COMPACT_ATOMS: atom_id res chain seq x y z
N MET A 1 -30.12 0.77 17.09
CA MET A 1 -30.41 -0.64 16.76
C MET A 1 -30.74 -0.69 15.27
N ALA A 2 -29.81 -1.15 14.43
CA ALA A 2 -30.05 -1.28 13.00
C ALA A 2 -30.87 -2.56 12.76
N SER A 3 -32.12 -2.41 12.31
CA SER A 3 -32.98 -3.53 11.96
C SER A 3 -32.51 -4.15 10.64
N ASN A 4 -31.94 -5.35 10.70
CA ASN A 4 -31.60 -6.13 9.50
C ASN A 4 -32.91 -6.68 8.90
N LYS A 5 -33.35 -6.14 7.77
CA LYS A 5 -34.52 -6.67 7.04
C LYS A 5 -34.10 -7.97 6.33
N GLN A 6 -34.54 -9.11 6.84
CA GLN A 6 -34.35 -10.40 6.18
C GLN A 6 -35.31 -10.50 4.99
N GLN A 7 -34.77 -10.68 3.78
CA GLN A 7 -35.55 -10.98 2.56
C GLN A 7 -35.68 -12.49 2.40
N TYR A 8 -36.86 -12.94 1.97
CA TYR A 8 -37.22 -14.34 1.81
C TYR A 8 -37.62 -14.64 0.36
N GLU A 9 -37.26 -15.84 -0.12
CA GLU A 9 -37.61 -16.39 -1.42
C GLU A 9 -39.06 -16.90 -1.44
N ALA A 10 -39.57 -17.26 -2.62
CA ALA A 10 -40.98 -17.64 -2.80
C ALA A 10 -41.33 -18.96 -2.10
N ASP A 11 -40.35 -19.80 -1.80
CA ASP A 11 -40.46 -21.05 -1.02
C ASP A 11 -40.21 -20.85 0.49
N GLY A 12 -39.88 -19.63 0.92
CA GLY A 12 -39.69 -19.27 2.31
C GLY A 12 -38.24 -19.32 2.80
N ASP A 13 -37.29 -19.65 1.93
CA ASP A 13 -35.87 -19.65 2.28
C ASP A 13 -35.33 -18.21 2.39
N VAL A 14 -34.39 -17.99 3.31
CA VAL A 14 -33.75 -16.67 3.46
C VAL A 14 -32.83 -16.43 2.27
N VAL A 15 -33.01 -15.31 1.57
CA VAL A 15 -32.08 -14.87 0.53
C VAL A 15 -30.73 -14.60 1.19
N MET A 16 -29.79 -15.51 1.00
CA MET A 16 -28.39 -15.29 1.36
C MET A 16 -27.83 -14.24 0.40
N GLN A 17 -27.90 -12.96 0.77
CA GLN A 17 -27.06 -11.96 0.12
C GLN A 17 -25.61 -12.38 0.37
N SER A 18 -24.95 -12.86 -0.69
CA SER A 18 -23.52 -13.19 -0.63
C SER A 18 -22.80 -11.96 -0.08
N PRO A 19 -22.22 -12.01 1.13
CA PRO A 19 -21.46 -10.89 1.63
C PRO A 19 -20.32 -10.69 0.65
N HIS A 20 -20.27 -9.52 0.00
CA HIS A 20 -19.19 -9.15 -0.90
C HIS A 20 -17.91 -9.11 -0.06
N GLN A 21 -17.20 -10.24 0.01
CA GLN A 21 -15.99 -10.36 0.80
C GLN A 21 -14.96 -9.44 0.15
N PRO A 22 -14.41 -8.45 0.87
CA PRO A 22 -13.37 -7.61 0.30
C PRO A 22 -12.20 -8.50 -0.10
N VAL A 23 -11.86 -8.52 -1.38
CA VAL A 23 -10.67 -9.22 -1.88
C VAL A 23 -9.47 -8.47 -1.31
N PHE A 24 -8.86 -9.03 -0.27
CA PHE A 24 -7.63 -8.50 0.30
C PHE A 24 -6.46 -8.91 -0.59
N GLU A 25 -6.23 -8.17 -1.66
CA GLU A 25 -4.99 -8.31 -2.41
C GLU A 25 -3.84 -7.77 -1.55
N PHE A 26 -2.79 -8.58 -1.36
CA PHE A 26 -1.60 -8.15 -0.64
C PHE A 26 -0.81 -7.16 -1.50
N ILE A 27 -1.10 -5.88 -1.32
CA ILE A 27 -0.41 -4.79 -2.01
C ILE A 27 1.03 -4.68 -1.48
N LYS A 28 2.00 -5.18 -2.23
CA LYS A 28 3.43 -5.16 -1.86
C LYS A 28 4.09 -3.86 -2.30
N ALA A 29 4.86 -3.24 -1.40
CA ALA A 29 5.67 -2.08 -1.75
C ALA A 29 6.76 -2.46 -2.77
N PRO A 30 6.97 -1.65 -3.82
CA PRO A 30 8.01 -1.92 -4.81
C PRO A 30 9.39 -1.80 -4.18
N TRP A 31 10.30 -2.69 -4.57
CA TRP A 31 11.65 -2.76 -4.04
C TRP A 31 12.65 -2.19 -5.05
N LEU A 32 13.49 -1.24 -4.62
CA LEU A 32 14.52 -0.65 -5.47
C LEU A 32 15.85 -1.41 -5.29
N GLU A 33 16.24 -2.16 -6.33
CA GLU A 33 17.46 -2.99 -6.34
C GLU A 33 18.67 -2.28 -6.98
N ASP A 34 18.43 -1.34 -7.90
CA ASP A 34 19.45 -0.68 -8.71
C ASP A 34 19.14 0.83 -8.85
N TRP A 35 20.19 1.64 -9.06
CA TRP A 35 20.15 3.09 -9.27
C TRP A 35 20.22 3.49 -10.74
N SER A 36 20.17 2.54 -11.67
CA SER A 36 20.07 2.86 -13.09
C SER A 36 18.82 3.69 -13.39
N HIS A 37 18.89 4.54 -14.42
CA HIS A 37 17.78 5.40 -14.79
C HIS A 37 16.47 4.63 -15.03
N ASP A 38 16.56 3.49 -15.73
CA ASP A 38 15.42 2.62 -16.01
C ASP A 38 14.81 2.01 -14.73
N ALA A 39 15.66 1.53 -13.80
CA ALA A 39 15.20 1.01 -12.51
C ALA A 39 14.48 2.08 -11.69
N LEU A 40 15.00 3.31 -11.68
CA LEU A 40 14.38 4.44 -10.98
C LEU A 40 13.03 4.84 -11.57
N VAL A 41 12.93 4.91 -12.91
CA VAL A 41 11.67 5.22 -13.58
C VAL A 41 10.62 4.16 -13.30
N LYS A 42 10.97 2.88 -13.42
CA LYS A 42 10.07 1.75 -13.13
C LYS A 42 9.64 1.74 -11.67
N TRP A 43 10.59 1.90 -10.75
CA TRP A 43 10.28 1.91 -9.32
C TRP A 43 9.36 3.07 -8.95
N LYS A 44 9.60 4.27 -9.50
CA LYS A 44 8.73 5.44 -9.27
C LYS A 44 7.29 5.17 -9.73
N GLN A 45 7.11 4.65 -10.95
CA GLN A 45 5.78 4.32 -11.46
C GLN A 45 5.08 3.27 -10.60
N ALA A 46 5.78 2.20 -10.23
CA ALA A 46 5.24 1.17 -9.34
C ALA A 46 4.93 1.72 -7.95
N ARG A 47 5.69 2.71 -7.48
CA ARG A 47 5.50 3.36 -6.19
C ARG A 47 4.25 4.24 -6.20
N ASP A 48 4.06 5.04 -7.25
CA ASP A 48 2.86 5.87 -7.40
C ASP A 48 1.58 5.01 -7.38
N GLN A 49 1.59 3.88 -8.12
CA GLN A 49 0.48 2.90 -8.13
C GLN A 49 0.25 2.25 -6.76
N TYR A 50 1.33 1.86 -6.08
CA TYR A 50 1.28 1.31 -4.72
C TYR A 50 0.60 2.29 -3.75
N GLU A 51 1.02 3.56 -3.77
CA GLU A 51 0.50 4.58 -2.87
C GLU A 51 -0.97 4.90 -3.15
N GLU A 52 -1.37 5.00 -4.41
CA GLU A 52 -2.77 5.20 -4.80
C GLU A 52 -3.65 4.04 -4.31
N THR A 53 -3.21 2.80 -4.52
CA THR A 53 -3.96 1.62 -4.11
C THR A 53 -4.09 1.55 -2.58
N ILE A 54 -3.03 1.86 -1.83
CA ILE A 54 -3.07 1.93 -0.36
C ILE A 54 -4.02 3.04 0.09
N ARG A 55 -4.02 4.22 -0.54
CA ARG A 55 -4.94 5.32 -0.20
C ARG A 55 -6.40 4.94 -0.40
N LEU A 56 -6.73 4.27 -1.51
CA LEU A 56 -8.09 3.77 -1.78
C LEU A 56 -8.54 2.75 -0.74
N ARG A 57 -7.70 1.75 -0.44
CA ARG A 57 -7.98 0.76 0.62
C ARG A 57 -8.18 1.43 1.99
N CYS A 58 -7.35 2.42 2.33
CA CYS A 58 -7.45 3.15 3.59
C CYS A 58 -8.74 3.98 3.66
N PHE A 59 -9.17 4.58 2.55
CA PHE A 59 -10.43 5.30 2.47
C PHE A 59 -11.63 4.38 2.77
N GLU A 60 -11.65 3.18 2.20
CA GLU A 60 -12.73 2.20 2.44
C GLU A 60 -12.73 1.66 3.88
N SER A 61 -11.54 1.37 4.43
CA SER A 61 -11.37 0.78 5.76
C SER A 61 -11.35 1.80 6.91
N LYS A 62 -11.31 3.11 6.60
CA LYS A 62 -11.05 4.22 7.55
C LYS A 62 -9.71 4.09 8.29
N GLU A 63 -8.76 3.35 7.72
CA GLU A 63 -7.38 3.29 8.20
C GLU A 63 -6.63 4.57 7.81
N ARG A 64 -5.60 4.93 8.60
CA ARG A 64 -4.71 6.04 8.25
C ARG A 64 -3.68 5.55 7.21
N PRO A 65 -3.59 6.16 6.02
CA PRO A 65 -2.62 5.76 4.99
C PRO A 65 -1.18 5.75 5.50
N GLU A 66 -0.83 6.66 6.41
CA GLU A 66 0.51 6.77 6.99
C GLU A 66 0.91 5.54 7.80
N THR A 67 -0.07 4.82 8.33
CA THR A 67 0.15 3.58 9.08
C THR A 67 0.25 2.37 8.14
N ALA A 68 -0.52 2.37 7.05
CA ALA A 68 -0.56 1.26 6.09
C ALA A 68 0.60 1.28 5.08
N MET A 69 1.11 2.47 4.77
CA MET A 69 2.10 2.68 3.71
C MET A 69 3.51 2.35 4.19
N LYS A 70 4.21 1.50 3.44
CA LYS A 70 5.62 1.21 3.72
C LYS A 70 6.51 2.43 3.46
N PRO A 71 7.41 2.79 4.38
CA PRO A 71 8.47 3.78 4.17
C PRO A 71 9.23 3.61 2.85
N VAL A 72 9.59 4.72 2.21
CA VAL A 72 10.49 4.70 1.03
C VAL A 72 11.85 4.14 1.44
N LYS A 73 12.39 4.59 2.58
CA LYS A 73 13.68 4.09 3.08
C LYS A 73 13.69 2.59 3.38
N SER A 74 12.54 2.00 3.71
CA SER A 74 12.40 0.55 3.91
C SER A 74 12.09 -0.22 2.63
N SER A 75 12.08 0.45 1.48
CA SER A 75 11.73 -0.09 0.17
C SER A 75 12.92 0.00 -0.82
N ILE A 76 14.12 0.26 -0.30
CA ILE A 76 15.36 0.42 -1.07
C ILE A 76 16.40 -0.56 -0.53
N HIS A 77 17.17 -1.19 -1.43
CA HIS A 77 18.28 -2.04 -1.06
C HIS A 77 19.28 -1.31 -0.15
N ARG A 78 19.70 -1.93 0.96
CA ARG A 78 20.44 -1.21 2.01
C ARG A 78 21.75 -0.58 1.52
N LYS A 79 22.56 -1.30 0.74
CA LYS A 79 23.80 -0.75 0.17
C LYS A 79 23.54 0.44 -0.74
N LEU A 80 22.42 0.40 -1.47
CA LEU A 80 22.03 1.48 -2.36
C LEU A 80 21.58 2.70 -1.55
N LEU A 81 20.77 2.48 -0.51
CA LEU A 81 20.39 3.54 0.43
C LEU A 81 21.60 4.21 1.07
N GLU A 82 22.62 3.45 1.49
CA GLU A 82 23.87 3.99 2.04
C GLU A 82 24.60 4.89 1.03
N VAL A 83 24.70 4.48 -0.23
CA VAL A 83 25.30 5.28 -1.31
C VAL A 83 24.52 6.58 -1.53
N ILE A 84 23.19 6.51 -1.64
CA ILE A 84 22.34 7.70 -1.81
C ILE A 84 22.49 8.65 -0.62
N CYS A 85 22.47 8.11 0.60
CA CYS A 85 22.62 8.91 1.82
C CYS A 85 23.97 9.63 1.88
N LEU A 86 25.04 8.95 1.48
CA LEU A 86 26.39 9.49 1.50
C LEU A 86 26.60 10.56 0.42
N TYR A 87 26.23 10.27 -0.83
CA TYR A 87 26.59 11.10 -1.98
C TYR A 87 25.54 12.16 -2.33
N GLU A 88 24.25 11.82 -2.25
CA GLU A 88 23.16 12.70 -2.67
C GLU A 88 22.60 13.50 -1.49
N LEU A 89 22.27 12.83 -0.38
CA LEU A 89 21.59 13.48 0.76
C LEU A 89 22.56 14.10 1.76
N ARG A 90 23.81 13.63 1.79
CA ARG A 90 24.85 14.00 2.78
C ARG A 90 24.36 13.88 4.23
N LYS A 91 23.65 12.80 4.53
CA LYS A 91 23.04 12.50 5.84
C LYS A 91 23.30 11.05 6.24
N ALA A 92 23.27 10.75 7.53
CA ALA A 92 23.25 9.36 7.97
C ALA A 92 21.90 8.72 7.60
N VAL A 93 21.90 7.41 7.35
CA VAL A 93 20.68 6.66 6.98
C VAL A 93 19.57 6.82 8.04
N ASP A 94 19.96 6.91 9.31
CA ASP A 94 19.01 7.05 10.43
C ASP A 94 18.36 8.45 10.47
N ASP A 95 19.04 9.47 9.95
CA ASP A 95 18.55 10.85 9.87
C ASP A 95 17.62 11.10 8.66
N VAL A 96 17.46 10.10 7.78
CA VAL A 96 16.56 10.19 6.63
C VAL A 96 15.12 9.91 7.06
N THR A 97 14.28 10.92 6.87
CA THR A 97 12.82 10.86 7.07
C THR A 97 12.11 10.39 5.80
N ASN A 98 10.96 9.72 5.96
CA ASN A 98 10.00 9.58 4.85
C ASN A 98 9.23 10.90 4.73
N SER A 99 9.70 11.80 3.90
CA SER A 99 8.88 12.91 3.41
C SER A 99 8.10 12.47 2.18
#